data_AF-A0A813QJ11-F1
#
_entry.id   AF-A0A813QJ11-F1
#
_cell.length_a   1.000
_cell.length_b   1.000
_cell.length_c   1.000
_cell.angle_alpha   90.00
_cell.angle_beta   90.00
_cell.angle_gamma   90.00
#
_symmetry.space_group_name_H-M   'P 1'
#
loop_
_entity.id
_entity.type
_entity.pdbx_description
1 polymer ?
#
loop_
_entity_poly.entity_id
_entity_poly.type
_entity_poly.pdbx_seq_one_letter_code
_entity_poly.pdbx_strand_id
1 'polypeptide(L)'
;MHGKCGATYESGSLRRYHLGRTETIRSCTLEAQIFARTMSEEHNETANNTKYDLFLNAMKAHRQYTNDAINAKGIDRHLLGLRLIAMENNLPKPALFDHISYKRAMRYTLSTSQVAAKHDCVMIFGPAVDDGYGCCYNPRRDSINYMITAFKINNGGTDVKEFSNHLDRSLTDIRKLIELNTTKTMKSKL
;
A
#
# COMPACT_ATOMS: atom_id res chain seq x y z
N MET A 1 -7.17 8.74 10.72
CA MET A 1 -6.04 8.31 11.58
C MET A 1 -4.87 9.29 11.51
N HIS A 2 -3.86 9.14 10.63
CA HIS A 2 -2.60 9.90 10.78
C HIS A 2 -2.49 11.24 10.04
N GLY A 3 -3.47 11.63 9.22
CA GLY A 3 -3.47 12.90 8.47
C GLY A 3 -2.37 13.04 7.39
N LYS A 4 -1.54 12.01 7.20
CA LYS A 4 -0.45 11.98 6.22
C LYS A 4 -0.31 10.58 5.63
N CYS A 5 0.23 10.51 4.42
CA CYS A 5 0.60 9.26 3.79
C CYS A 5 2.06 8.90 4.11
N GLY A 6 2.32 7.61 4.30
CA GLY A 6 3.65 7.08 4.58
C GLY A 6 4.23 6.31 3.40
N ALA A 7 5.52 5.99 3.43
CA ALA A 7 6.06 5.04 2.48
C ALA A 7 5.47 3.65 2.77
N THR A 8 4.87 3.05 1.75
CA THR A 8 4.18 1.76 1.86
C THR A 8 4.94 0.71 1.04
N TYR A 9 5.24 -0.41 1.69
CA TYR A 9 5.80 -1.60 1.05
C TYR A 9 4.71 -2.63 0.86
N GLU A 10 4.65 -3.23 -0.32
CA GLU A 10 3.89 -4.44 -0.60
C GLU A 10 4.74 -5.42 -1.39
N SER A 11 4.69 -6.72 -1.06
CA SER A 11 5.51 -7.74 -1.73
C SER A 11 4.99 -8.05 -3.15
N GLY A 12 5.80 -7.76 -4.18
CA GLY A 12 5.57 -8.21 -5.55
C GLY A 12 6.41 -9.44 -5.89
N SER A 13 5.79 -10.57 -6.26
CA SER A 13 6.50 -11.82 -6.57
C SER A 13 7.28 -11.74 -7.89
N LEU A 14 8.57 -12.09 -7.86
CA LEU A 14 9.43 -12.19 -9.05
C LEU A 14 9.62 -13.63 -9.54
N ARG A 15 8.76 -14.58 -9.13
CA ARG A 15 8.88 -16.01 -9.47
C ARG A 15 8.85 -16.34 -10.98
N ARG A 16 8.59 -15.36 -11.85
CA ARG A 16 8.74 -15.48 -13.31
C ARG A 16 10.20 -15.58 -13.75
N TYR A 17 11.12 -15.07 -12.93
CA TYR A 17 12.55 -15.06 -13.19
C TYR A 17 13.25 -16.17 -12.40
N HIS A 18 14.34 -16.72 -12.96
CA HIS A 18 15.15 -17.72 -12.28
C HIS A 18 15.66 -17.19 -10.93
N LEU A 19 15.48 -17.97 -9.86
CA LEU A 19 15.78 -17.58 -8.46
C LEU A 19 15.05 -16.32 -7.96
N GLY A 20 14.02 -15.86 -8.69
CA GLY A 20 13.28 -14.67 -8.36
C GLY A 20 12.56 -14.77 -7.01
N ARG A 21 12.82 -13.80 -6.13
CA ARG A 21 12.13 -13.64 -4.85
C ARG A 21 11.04 -12.58 -4.97
N THR A 22 11.35 -11.34 -4.63
CA THR A 22 10.36 -10.26 -4.56
C THR A 22 10.95 -8.92 -5.01
N GLU A 23 10.11 -8.10 -5.62
CA GLU A 23 10.27 -6.65 -5.74
C GLU A 23 9.29 -5.93 -4.78
N THR A 24 9.48 -4.63 -4.58
CA THR A 24 8.55 -3.76 -3.85
C THR A 24 7.49 -3.17 -4.78
N ILE A 25 6.23 -3.35 -4.43
CA ILE A 25 5.12 -2.55 -4.93
C ILE A 25 4.97 -1.37 -3.95
N ARG A 26 5.03 -0.13 -4.47
CA ARG A 26 4.88 1.08 -3.66
C ARG A 26 3.44 1.57 -3.70
N SER A 27 2.59 1.08 -2.79
CA SER A 27 1.14 1.29 -2.85
C SER A 27 0.69 2.73 -2.55
N CYS A 28 1.59 3.57 -2.01
CA CYS A 28 1.36 5.00 -1.74
C CYS A 28 1.64 5.85 -3.01
N THR A 29 0.81 5.69 -4.04
CA THR A 29 0.93 6.48 -5.29
C THR A 29 0.29 7.87 -5.14
N LEU A 30 0.53 8.77 -6.09
CA LEU A 30 -0.11 10.09 -6.10
C LEU A 30 -1.64 9.97 -6.19
N GLU A 31 -2.14 9.06 -7.02
CA GLU A 31 -3.57 8.80 -7.22
C GLU A 31 -4.21 8.27 -5.93
N ALA A 32 -3.55 7.34 -5.24
CA ALA A 32 -4.00 6.84 -3.95
C ALA A 32 -4.06 7.96 -2.89
N GLN A 33 -3.07 8.86 -2.87
CA GLN A 33 -3.05 10.01 -1.97
C GLN A 33 -4.18 11.00 -2.24
N ILE A 34 -4.42 11.32 -3.51
CA ILE A 34 -5.51 12.21 -3.91
C ILE A 34 -6.86 11.59 -3.51
N PHE A 35 -7.09 10.32 -3.86
CA PHE A 35 -8.32 9.63 -3.47
C PHE A 35 -8.52 9.58 -1.95
N ALA A 36 -7.50 9.17 -1.19
CA ALA A 36 -7.58 9.08 0.26
C ALA A 36 -7.84 10.44 0.91
N ARG A 37 -7.19 11.51 0.43
CA ARG A 37 -7.42 12.88 0.91
C ARG A 37 -8.87 13.30 0.64
N THR A 38 -9.35 13.16 -0.59
CA THR A 38 -10.74 13.48 -0.94
C THR A 38 -11.71 12.68 -0.08
N MET A 39 -11.48 11.40 0.19
CA MET A 39 -12.37 10.62 1.06
C MET A 39 -12.33 11.02 2.55
N SER A 40 -11.26 11.69 3.00
CA SER A 40 -11.01 11.97 4.42
C SER A 40 -11.26 13.44 4.82
N GLU A 41 -11.52 14.33 3.87
CA GLU A 41 -11.79 15.75 4.15
C GLU A 41 -13.15 15.94 4.85
N GLU A 42 -13.14 16.61 6.00
CA GLU A 42 -14.36 17.03 6.69
C GLU A 42 -15.12 18.03 5.81
N HIS A 43 -16.46 17.92 5.79
CA HIS A 43 -17.34 18.74 4.94
C HIS A 43 -17.04 18.64 3.43
N ASN A 44 -16.48 17.53 2.95
CA ASN A 44 -16.21 17.39 1.52
C ASN A 44 -17.48 17.25 0.66
N GLU A 45 -17.81 18.33 -0.05
CA GLU A 45 -18.91 18.46 -1.02
C GLU A 45 -18.63 17.80 -2.39
N THR A 46 -17.45 17.21 -2.58
CA THR A 46 -17.09 16.52 -3.84
C THR A 46 -18.13 15.45 -4.17
N ALA A 47 -18.65 15.53 -5.39
CA ALA A 47 -19.68 14.62 -5.89
C ALA A 47 -19.21 13.14 -5.86
N ASN A 48 -20.14 12.23 -5.58
CA ASN A 48 -19.85 10.79 -5.52
C ASN A 48 -19.29 10.22 -6.84
N ASN A 49 -19.66 10.79 -7.98
CA ASN A 49 -19.10 10.37 -9.27
C ASN A 49 -17.60 10.72 -9.34
N THR A 50 -17.22 11.93 -8.94
CA THR A 50 -15.81 12.35 -8.88
C THR A 50 -15.01 11.52 -7.89
N LYS A 51 -15.55 11.23 -6.70
CA LYS A 51 -14.91 10.32 -5.73
C LYS A 51 -14.69 8.93 -6.32
N TYR A 52 -15.65 8.43 -7.11
CA TYR A 52 -15.56 7.14 -7.78
C TYR A 52 -14.54 7.13 -8.92
N ASP A 53 -14.44 8.20 -9.72
CA ASP A 53 -13.41 8.32 -10.75
C ASP A 53 -12.00 8.34 -10.13
N LEU A 54 -11.84 9.06 -9.01
CA LEU A 54 -10.58 9.06 -8.24
C LEU A 54 -10.24 7.67 -7.69
N PHE A 55 -11.23 6.93 -7.19
CA PHE A 55 -11.06 5.54 -6.77
C PHE A 55 -10.58 4.65 -7.94
N LEU A 56 -11.22 4.74 -9.11
CA LEU A 56 -10.82 3.97 -10.29
C LEU A 56 -9.40 4.32 -10.75
N ASN A 57 -9.01 5.59 -10.69
CA ASN A 57 -7.66 6.05 -11.01
C ASN A 57 -6.63 5.48 -10.03
N ALA A 58 -6.91 5.51 -8.72
CA ALA A 58 -6.05 4.91 -7.70
C ALA A 58 -5.88 3.39 -7.93
N MET A 59 -6.95 2.68 -8.27
CA MET A 59 -6.90 1.25 -8.59
C MET A 59 -6.12 0.94 -9.87
N LYS A 60 -6.30 1.76 -10.91
CA LYS A 60 -5.53 1.64 -12.15
C LYS A 60 -4.02 1.84 -11.89
N ALA A 61 -3.67 2.86 -11.11
CA ALA A 61 -2.27 3.15 -10.75
C ALA A 61 -1.64 2.01 -9.93
N HIS A 62 -2.32 1.51 -8.90
CA HIS A 62 -1.84 0.38 -8.10
C HIS A 62 -1.67 -0.90 -8.94
N ARG A 63 -2.64 -1.20 -9.82
CA ARG A 63 -2.56 -2.36 -10.73
C ARG A 63 -1.41 -2.23 -11.72
N GLN A 64 -1.21 -1.03 -12.28
CA GLN A 64 -0.09 -0.76 -13.18
C GLN A 64 1.25 -0.98 -12.46
N TYR A 65 1.42 -0.40 -11.26
CA TYR A 65 2.65 -0.57 -10.48
C TYR A 65 2.88 -2.04 -10.10
N THR A 66 1.82 -2.76 -9.73
CA THR A 66 1.87 -4.21 -9.46
C THR A 66 2.40 -4.97 -10.67
N ASN A 67 1.85 -4.70 -11.86
CA ASN A 67 2.31 -5.32 -13.10
C ASN A 67 3.78 -4.98 -13.42
N ASP A 68 4.19 -3.73 -13.20
CA ASP A 68 5.57 -3.32 -13.42
C ASP A 68 6.52 -4.04 -12.45
N ALA A 69 6.19 -4.11 -11.17
CA ALA A 69 6.99 -4.78 -10.15
C ALA A 69 7.16 -6.29 -10.44
N ILE A 70 6.08 -7.02 -10.76
CA ILE A 70 6.16 -8.47 -11.04
C ILE A 70 6.85 -8.80 -12.37
N ASN A 71 7.00 -7.82 -13.26
CA ASN A 71 7.77 -7.91 -14.50
C ASN A 71 9.16 -7.26 -14.36
N ALA A 72 9.70 -7.19 -13.14
CA ALA A 72 11.04 -6.67 -12.81
C ALA A 72 11.31 -5.23 -13.30
N LYS A 73 10.27 -4.39 -13.36
CA LYS A 73 10.36 -2.96 -13.67
C LYS A 73 10.18 -2.06 -12.45
N GLY A 74 10.18 -2.65 -11.24
CA GLY A 74 10.26 -1.90 -9.99
C GLY A 74 11.65 -1.30 -9.77
N ILE A 75 11.75 -0.35 -8.84
CA ILE A 75 13.00 0.40 -8.61
C ILE A 75 13.78 -0.09 -7.39
N ASP A 76 13.14 -0.75 -6.43
CA ASP A 76 13.73 -0.94 -5.10
C ASP A 76 14.88 -1.95 -5.12
N ARG A 77 14.73 -3.11 -5.78
CA ARG A 77 15.86 -4.06 -5.93
C ARG A 77 16.93 -3.53 -6.86
N HIS A 78 16.57 -2.77 -7.89
CA HIS A 78 17.54 -2.13 -8.76
C HIS A 78 18.41 -1.12 -8.00
N LEU A 79 17.80 -0.21 -7.23
CA LEU A 79 18.52 0.77 -6.41
C LEU A 79 19.36 0.09 -5.32
N LEU A 80 18.87 -1.00 -4.72
CA LEU A 80 19.66 -1.81 -3.80
C LEU A 80 20.89 -2.41 -4.51
N GLY A 81 20.72 -2.97 -5.70
CA GLY A 81 21.80 -3.52 -6.51
C GLY A 81 22.89 -2.48 -6.81
N LEU A 82 22.51 -1.28 -7.24
CA LEU A 82 23.45 -0.18 -7.48
C LEU A 82 24.24 0.20 -6.21
N ARG A 83 23.57 0.23 -5.04
CA ARG A 83 24.24 0.50 -3.76
C ARG A 83 25.24 -0.61 -3.40
N LEU A 84 24.86 -1.87 -3.60
CA LEU A 84 25.71 -3.02 -3.26
C LEU A 84 26.92 -3.13 -4.21
N ILE A 85 26.73 -2.89 -5.52
CA ILE A 85 27.82 -2.89 -6.50
C ILE A 85 28.85 -1.80 -6.18
N ALA A 86 28.40 -0.59 -5.81
CA ALA A 86 29.33 0.47 -5.39
C ALA A 86 30.17 0.04 -4.18
N MET A 87 29.54 -0.61 -3.19
CA MET A 87 30.21 -1.13 -2.01
C MET A 87 31.21 -2.25 -2.35
N GLU A 88 30.80 -3.21 -3.18
CA GLU A 88 31.63 -4.34 -3.62
C GLU A 88 32.88 -3.89 -4.39
N ASN A 89 32.75 -2.82 -5.19
CA ASN A 89 33.85 -2.25 -5.97
C ASN A 89 34.66 -1.19 -5.20
N ASN A 90 34.45 -1.04 -3.88
CA ASN A 90 35.10 -0.01 -3.06
C ASN A 90 34.96 1.42 -3.61
N LEU A 91 33.85 1.69 -4.31
CA LEU A 91 33.53 3.02 -4.81
C LEU A 91 32.90 3.86 -3.69
N PRO A 92 33.07 5.19 -3.72
CA PRO A 92 32.32 6.07 -2.84
C PRO A 92 30.81 5.83 -2.99
N LYS A 93 30.11 5.68 -1.86
CA LYS A 93 28.65 5.52 -1.85
C LYS A 93 27.99 6.71 -2.57
N PRO A 94 27.18 6.48 -3.62
CA PRO A 94 26.52 7.58 -4.33
C PRO A 94 25.67 8.45 -3.40
N ALA A 95 25.73 9.78 -3.60
CA ALA A 95 25.05 10.77 -2.76
C ALA A 95 23.54 10.56 -2.65
N LEU A 96 22.92 9.98 -3.69
CA LEU A 96 21.51 9.58 -3.71
C LEU A 96 21.12 8.77 -2.47
N PHE A 97 21.97 7.83 -2.04
CA PHE A 97 21.64 6.92 -0.94
C PHE A 97 21.72 7.57 0.45
N ASP A 98 22.38 8.73 0.56
CA ASP A 98 22.37 9.55 1.78
C ASP A 98 21.31 10.64 1.77
N HIS A 99 20.73 10.92 0.60
CA HIS A 99 19.72 11.94 0.45
C HIS A 99 18.48 11.66 1.30
N ILE A 100 17.90 12.71 1.88
CA ILE A 100 16.74 12.61 2.78
C ILE A 100 15.54 11.93 2.10
N SER A 101 15.35 12.17 0.79
CA SER A 101 14.27 11.54 0.02
C SER A 101 14.43 10.03 -0.09
N TYR A 102 15.65 9.52 -0.32
CA TYR A 102 15.89 8.07 -0.36
C TYR A 102 15.65 7.44 1.01
N LYS A 103 16.19 8.06 2.07
CA LYS A 103 15.97 7.61 3.46
C LYS A 103 14.48 7.55 3.83
N ARG A 104 13.70 8.58 3.46
CA ARG A 104 12.24 8.60 3.66
C ARG A 104 11.53 7.55 2.80
N ALA A 105 11.92 7.39 1.54
CA ALA A 105 11.31 6.43 0.62
C ALA A 105 11.56 4.96 1.02
N MET A 106 12.69 4.66 1.68
CA MET A 106 13.02 3.31 2.18
C MET A 106 12.52 3.05 3.62
N ARG A 107 11.96 4.06 4.28
CA ARG A 107 11.38 3.93 5.63
C ARG A 107 9.90 3.54 5.54
N TYR A 108 9.61 2.25 5.36
CA TYR A 108 8.22 1.79 5.21
C TYR A 108 7.46 1.79 6.53
N THR A 109 6.70 2.87 6.77
CA THR A 109 5.80 2.99 7.94
C THR A 109 4.58 2.10 7.83
N LEU A 110 4.28 1.58 6.63
CA LEU A 110 3.29 0.52 6.42
C LEU A 110 3.93 -0.58 5.57
N SER A 111 4.14 -1.75 6.17
CA SER A 111 4.64 -2.94 5.48
C SER A 111 3.51 -3.94 5.31
N THR A 112 3.21 -4.33 4.08
CA THR A 112 2.07 -5.20 3.78
C THR A 112 2.45 -6.40 2.92
N SER A 113 1.64 -7.45 3.01
CA SER A 113 1.66 -8.52 2.02
C SER A 113 0.31 -9.23 1.92
N GLN A 114 -0.04 -9.61 0.71
CA GLN A 114 -1.13 -10.54 0.46
C GLN A 114 -0.59 -11.98 0.51
N VAL A 115 -1.19 -12.82 1.34
CA VAL A 115 -0.96 -14.27 1.32
C VAL A 115 -2.27 -14.97 1.03
N ALA A 116 -2.58 -15.09 -0.25
CA ALA A 116 -3.80 -15.75 -0.71
C ALA A 116 -3.73 -17.26 -0.43
N ALA A 117 -4.68 -17.75 0.36
CA ALA A 117 -4.80 -19.16 0.68
C ALA A 117 -6.27 -19.59 0.60
N LYS A 118 -6.51 -20.85 0.19
CA LYS A 118 -7.86 -21.42 0.18
C LYS A 118 -8.42 -21.64 1.59
N HIS A 119 -7.54 -21.90 2.55
CA HIS A 119 -7.91 -22.13 3.94
C HIS A 119 -8.23 -20.82 4.65
N ASP A 120 -9.03 -20.93 5.71
CA ASP A 120 -9.39 -19.82 6.57
C ASP A 120 -8.22 -19.47 7.50
N CYS A 121 -7.21 -18.82 6.94
CA CYS A 121 -6.00 -18.43 7.65
C CYS A 121 -5.54 -17.03 7.24
N VAL A 122 -4.66 -16.46 8.05
CA VAL A 122 -3.91 -15.23 7.74
C VAL A 122 -2.51 -15.38 8.35
N MET A 123 -1.50 -14.87 7.64
CA MET A 123 -0.15 -14.81 8.18
C MET A 123 0.02 -13.54 9.02
N ILE A 124 1.13 -13.43 9.75
CA ILE A 124 1.42 -12.25 10.57
C ILE A 124 2.93 -11.99 10.56
N PHE A 125 3.29 -10.72 10.65
CA PHE A 125 4.68 -10.26 10.84
C PHE A 125 4.67 -8.93 11.58
N GLY A 126 5.78 -8.59 12.24
CA GLY A 126 5.95 -7.30 12.92
C GLY A 126 6.20 -6.14 11.94
N PRO A 127 6.11 -4.88 12.40
CA PRO A 127 6.43 -3.72 11.58
C PRO A 127 7.88 -3.71 11.08
N ALA A 128 8.13 -3.03 9.96
CA ALA A 128 9.48 -2.83 9.42
C ALA A 128 10.25 -1.71 10.14
N VAL A 129 9.55 -0.85 10.88
CA VAL A 129 10.09 0.30 11.61
C VAL A 129 9.33 0.49 12.90
N ASP A 130 10.00 1.06 13.90
CA ASP A 130 9.47 1.28 15.26
C ASP A 130 8.10 1.99 15.26
N ASP A 131 7.95 3.06 14.49
CA ASP A 131 6.73 3.88 14.38
C ASP A 131 5.79 3.46 13.23
N GLY A 132 5.83 2.19 12.83
CA GLY A 132 5.07 1.67 11.69
C GLY A 132 4.12 0.52 12.02
N TYR A 133 3.50 0.01 10.96
CA TYR A 133 2.59 -1.13 11.01
C TYR A 133 3.07 -2.27 10.11
N GLY A 134 2.84 -3.51 10.56
CA GLY A 134 2.77 -4.68 9.70
C GLY A 134 1.32 -5.01 9.41
N CYS A 135 0.95 -5.30 8.16
CA CYS A 135 -0.40 -5.70 7.79
C CYS A 135 -0.40 -6.84 6.77
N CYS A 136 -0.79 -8.04 7.18
CA CYS A 136 -0.97 -9.17 6.26
C CYS A 136 -2.45 -9.41 6.03
N TYR A 137 -2.81 -9.81 4.81
CA TYR A 137 -4.19 -10.08 4.48
C TYR A 137 -4.38 -11.26 3.52
N ASN A 138 -5.51 -11.96 3.67
CA ASN A 138 -5.95 -13.04 2.81
C ASN A 138 -7.37 -12.73 2.30
N PRO A 139 -7.52 -12.21 1.07
CA PRO A 139 -8.81 -12.03 0.45
C PRO A 139 -9.46 -13.38 0.14
N ARG A 140 -10.68 -13.57 0.62
CA ARG A 140 -11.52 -14.74 0.35
C ARG A 140 -12.70 -14.32 -0.53
N ARG A 141 -13.60 -15.27 -0.82
CA ARG A 141 -14.77 -15.02 -1.66
C ARG A 141 -15.68 -13.94 -1.07
N ASP A 142 -16.00 -14.06 0.22
CA ASP A 142 -17.02 -13.23 0.89
C ASP A 142 -16.46 -12.49 2.13
N SER A 143 -15.16 -12.62 2.40
CA SER A 143 -14.50 -11.99 3.54
C SER A 143 -13.02 -11.72 3.26
N ILE A 144 -12.37 -10.95 4.12
CA ILE A 144 -10.93 -10.70 4.08
C ILE A 144 -10.39 -10.97 5.48
N ASN A 145 -9.45 -11.93 5.59
CA ASN A 145 -8.75 -12.11 6.86
C ASN A 145 -7.61 -11.12 6.96
N TYR A 146 -7.70 -10.30 8.00
CA TYR A 146 -6.77 -9.29 8.49
C TYR A 146 -5.77 -9.64 9.58
N MET A 147 -4.50 -9.22 9.53
CA MET A 147 -3.71 -9.13 10.77
C MET A 147 -2.82 -7.89 10.78
N ILE A 148 -3.01 -7.05 11.80
CA ILE A 148 -2.28 -5.78 11.98
C ILE A 148 -1.37 -5.89 13.20
N THR A 149 -0.12 -5.47 13.06
CA THR A 149 0.85 -5.38 14.15
C THR A 149 1.42 -3.97 14.23
N ALA A 150 1.77 -3.55 15.44
CA ALA A 150 2.53 -2.35 15.73
C ALA A 150 3.38 -2.59 16.98
N PHE A 151 4.50 -1.90 17.11
CA PHE A 151 5.24 -1.90 18.37
C PHE A 151 4.53 -1.01 19.38
N LYS A 152 4.42 -1.48 20.63
CA LYS A 152 3.93 -0.66 21.73
C LYS A 152 5.07 0.25 22.20
N ILE A 153 5.11 1.47 21.66
CA ILE A 153 6.13 2.46 22.02
C ILE A 153 5.51 3.48 22.97
N ASN A 154 6.20 3.75 24.08
CA ASN A 154 5.86 4.85 24.98
C ASN A 154 5.94 6.15 24.16
N ASN A 155 4.79 6.79 23.90
CA ASN A 155 4.57 8.08 23.19
C ASN A 155 3.62 8.05 21.96
N GLY A 156 2.86 6.96 21.73
CA GLY A 156 1.53 7.07 21.09
C GLY A 156 1.48 7.38 19.59
N GLY A 157 2.38 6.85 18.78
CA GLY A 157 2.35 7.03 17.31
C GLY A 157 1.53 6.00 16.53
N THR A 158 1.37 4.79 17.08
CA THR A 158 0.72 3.66 16.42
C THR A 158 -0.29 2.97 17.33
N ASP A 159 -1.46 2.63 16.78
CA ASP A 159 -2.52 1.91 17.49
C ASP A 159 -3.19 0.91 16.54
N VAL A 160 -3.04 -0.38 16.82
CA VAL A 160 -3.58 -1.45 15.97
C VAL A 160 -5.10 -1.50 15.95
N LYS A 161 -5.76 -1.09 17.05
CA LYS A 161 -7.23 -1.06 17.15
C LYS A 161 -7.76 0.14 16.38
N GLU A 162 -7.13 1.30 16.49
CA GLU A 162 -7.47 2.47 15.69
C GLU A 162 -7.27 2.19 14.20
N PHE A 163 -6.16 1.54 13.82
CA PHE A 163 -5.91 1.13 12.44
C PHE A 163 -7.01 0.19 11.95
N SER A 164 -7.33 -0.86 12.70
CA SER A 164 -8.37 -1.84 12.33
C SER A 164 -9.72 -1.17 12.08
N ASN A 165 -10.15 -0.29 13.00
CA ASN A 165 -11.39 0.45 12.86
C ASN A 165 -11.41 1.34 11.61
N HIS A 166 -10.30 2.01 11.29
CA HIS A 166 -10.19 2.84 10.09
C HIS A 166 -10.14 2.00 8.81
N LEU A 167 -9.54 0.82 8.84
CA LEU A 167 -9.53 -0.10 7.70
C LEU A 167 -10.96 -0.59 7.40
N ASP A 168 -11.69 -1.06 8.42
CA ASP A 168 -13.09 -1.50 8.27
C ASP A 168 -13.99 -0.38 7.75
N ARG A 169 -13.83 0.83 8.29
CA ARG A 169 -14.56 2.02 7.83
C ARG A 169 -14.23 2.32 6.38
N SER A 170 -12.94 2.30 6.01
CA SER A 170 -12.49 2.59 4.65
C SER A 170 -13.04 1.57 3.63
N LEU A 171 -13.00 0.28 3.96
CA LEU A 171 -13.60 -0.78 3.12
C LEU A 171 -15.11 -0.60 2.97
N THR A 172 -15.80 -0.25 4.06
CA THR A 172 -17.24 0.01 4.07
C THR A 172 -17.60 1.25 3.22
N ASP A 173 -16.84 2.33 3.35
CA ASP A 173 -17.10 3.57 2.62
C ASP A 173 -16.80 3.42 1.12
N ILE A 174 -15.76 2.66 0.76
CA ILE A 174 -15.48 2.27 -0.64
C ILE A 174 -16.64 1.43 -1.20
N ARG A 175 -17.14 0.45 -0.45
CA ARG A 175 -18.30 -0.36 -0.87
C ARG A 175 -19.52 0.52 -1.16
N LYS A 176 -19.88 1.43 -0.24
CA LYS A 176 -20.99 2.37 -0.44
C LYS A 176 -20.79 3.23 -1.69
N LEU A 177 -19.57 3.73 -1.89
CA LEU A 177 -19.23 4.54 -3.08
C LEU A 177 -19.46 3.76 -4.38
N ILE A 178 -19.05 2.48 -4.43
CA ILE A 178 -19.26 1.61 -5.58
C ILE A 178 -20.75 1.34 -5.81
N GLU A 179 -21.51 1.01 -4.76
CA GLU A 179 -22.95 0.72 -4.85
C GLU A 179 -23.74 1.93 -5.37
N LEU A 180 -23.44 3.14 -4.87
CA LEU A 180 -24.08 4.39 -5.30
C LEU A 180 -23.84 4.71 -6.78
N ASN A 181 -22.69 4.34 -7.33
CA ASN A 181 -22.35 4.58 -8.73
C ASN A 181 -22.87 3.47 -9.66
N THR A 182 -22.86 2.21 -9.22
CA THR A 182 -23.36 1.07 -10.01
C THR A 182 -24.89 1.14 -10.19
N THR A 183 -25.62 1.56 -9.15
CA THR A 183 -27.08 1.70 -9.20
C THR A 183 -27.53 2.81 -10.17
N LYS A 184 -26.71 3.87 -10.32
CA LYS A 184 -26.99 4.96 -11.28
C LYS A 184 -26.73 4.54 -12.73
N THR A 185 -25.69 3.76 -13.01
CA THR A 185 -25.39 3.30 -14.38
C THR A 185 -26.47 2.36 -14.93
N MET A 186 -27.18 1.63 -14.07
CA MET A 186 -28.35 0.83 -14.51
C MET A 186 -29.58 1.71 -14.81
N LYS A 187 -29.77 2.83 -14.09
CA LYS A 187 -30.88 3.77 -14.34
C LYS A 187 -30.68 4.67 -15.56
N SER A 188 -29.44 4.97 -15.96
CA SER A 188 -29.17 5.80 -17.15
C SER A 188 -29.15 5.03 -18.47
N LYS A 189 -29.36 3.70 -18.43
CA LYS A 189 -29.45 2.81 -19.60
C LYS A 189 -30.89 2.38 -19.90
N LEU A 190 -31.85 2.91 -19.14
CA LEU A 190 -33.31 2.85 -19.37
C LEU A 190 -33.76 4.23 -19.83
#